data_AF-A0A4Y7SLQ1-F1
#
_entry.id   AF-A0A4Y7SLQ1-F1
#
_cell.length_a   1.000
_cell.length_b   1.000
_cell.length_c   1.000
_cell.angle_alpha   90.00
_cell.angle_beta   90.00
_cell.angle_gamma   90.00
#
_symmetry.space_group_name_H-M   'P 1'
#
loop_
_entity.id
_entity.type
_entity.pdbx_description
1 polymer ?
#
loop_
_entity_poly.entity_id
_entity_poly.type
_entity_poly.pdbx_seq_one_letter_code
_entity_poly.pdbx_strand_id
1 'polypeptide(L)'
;MGSDLDRQIEQLTRCEPISEEEVKRLCLKAREILIEEGNVQVVDAPVTIYMGSSGTSWSSSKVGGFCPDTNYLFMGDFVDRGFYSVEIFLLLLALKVRYPERITLIRGNHESRQIMQVYGFYDECQGKYGSANVWRWCCEVFDYLALGAIVDGRVFCVHGGLSPNLQTVDQIRAIDRKQEVPHDGPMCDLLWSDPDDIQGWGLSPSGAGFLFGADITKVSFWNIRNYVLHDAFAHNNAIDLTARVHQLAMEGFKLMFENRIVTVWSAPNYCYSMPTSFGLPRSFKVPPALLLSLTPLLPFWVGYLLFLPFWHALPFTLSGAFILLHFGLFFYVYAFGYLYPVITAPLFTSHVTLDTVIRPLRVSPGRTSSANQMTFAAFGAAPRVV
;
A
#
# COMPACT_ATOMS: atom_id res chain seq x y z
N MET A 1 -25.18 24.65 -14.42
CA MET A 1 -24.51 23.93 -15.52
C MET A 1 -23.12 23.57 -15.01
N GLY A 2 -22.82 22.28 -14.88
CA GLY A 2 -21.51 21.81 -14.40
C GLY A 2 -20.40 22.18 -15.37
N SER A 3 -19.15 22.22 -14.88
CA SER A 3 -17.99 22.43 -15.75
C SER A 3 -17.84 21.26 -16.73
N ASP A 4 -17.17 21.48 -17.88
CA ASP A 4 -16.87 20.40 -18.85
C ASP A 4 -16.19 19.19 -18.18
N LEU A 5 -15.39 19.44 -17.13
CA LEU A 5 -14.72 18.42 -16.33
C LEU A 5 -15.69 17.59 -15.46
N ASP A 6 -16.71 18.21 -14.87
CA ASP A 6 -17.70 17.48 -14.04
C ASP A 6 -18.51 16.51 -14.92
N ARG A 7 -18.86 16.92 -16.15
CA ARG A 7 -19.50 16.03 -17.13
C ARG A 7 -18.59 14.87 -17.53
N GLN A 8 -17.30 15.14 -17.77
CA GLN A 8 -16.31 14.09 -18.10
C GLN A 8 -16.19 13.08 -16.95
N ILE A 9 -16.12 13.54 -15.70
CA ILE A 9 -16.10 12.67 -14.51
C ILE A 9 -17.35 11.79 -14.47
N GLU A 10 -18.53 12.35 -14.69
CA GLU A 10 -19.79 11.61 -14.66
C GLU A 10 -19.84 10.54 -15.76
N GLN A 11 -19.40 10.88 -16.97
CA GLN A 11 -19.32 9.98 -18.13
C GLN A 11 -18.33 8.83 -17.87
N LEU A 12 -17.12 9.15 -17.41
CA LEU A 12 -16.10 8.16 -17.09
C LEU A 12 -16.49 7.26 -15.90
N THR A 13 -17.28 7.77 -14.96
CA THR A 13 -17.84 6.97 -13.84
C THR A 13 -18.79 5.89 -14.33
N ARG A 14 -19.45 6.11 -15.48
CA ARG A 14 -20.28 5.09 -16.16
C ARG A 14 -19.46 4.16 -17.07
N CYS A 15 -18.13 4.27 -17.05
CA CYS A 15 -17.22 3.58 -17.97
C CYS A 15 -17.52 3.89 -19.45
N GLU A 16 -17.94 5.12 -19.73
CA GLU A 16 -18.13 5.64 -21.08
C GLU A 16 -16.90 6.46 -21.51
N PRO A 17 -16.31 6.21 -22.69
CA PRO A 17 -15.14 6.95 -23.15
C PRO A 17 -15.52 8.40 -23.47
N ILE A 18 -14.63 9.33 -23.12
CA ILE A 18 -14.69 10.74 -23.56
C ILE A 18 -14.02 10.87 -24.94
N SER A 19 -14.15 12.02 -25.61
CA SER A 19 -13.53 12.22 -26.94
C SER A 19 -12.01 12.32 -26.87
N GLU A 20 -11.32 11.98 -27.97
CA GLU A 20 -9.85 12.06 -28.07
C GLU A 20 -9.31 13.48 -27.74
N GLU A 21 -10.01 14.53 -28.16
CA GLU A 21 -9.66 15.93 -27.86
C GLU A 21 -9.79 16.25 -26.35
N GLU A 22 -10.79 15.68 -25.68
CA GLU A 22 -10.97 15.80 -24.24
C GLU A 22 -9.87 15.08 -23.47
N VAL A 23 -9.50 13.88 -23.91
CA VAL A 23 -8.35 13.14 -23.34
C VAL A 23 -7.08 13.99 -23.42
N LYS A 24 -6.78 14.52 -24.61
CA LYS A 24 -5.59 15.37 -24.82
C LYS A 24 -5.58 16.56 -23.85
N ARG A 25 -6.68 17.31 -23.76
CA ARG A 25 -6.80 18.47 -22.85
C ARG A 25 -6.65 18.05 -21.39
N LEU A 26 -7.22 16.91 -21.00
CA LEU A 26 -7.13 16.39 -19.64
C LEU A 26 -5.69 16.01 -19.28
N CYS A 27 -4.99 15.27 -20.15
CA CYS A 27 -3.59 14.89 -19.96
C CYS A 27 -2.68 16.12 -19.83
N LEU A 28 -2.89 17.15 -20.66
CA LEU A 28 -2.12 18.39 -20.57
C LEU A 28 -2.30 19.09 -19.21
N LYS A 29 -3.55 19.27 -18.76
CA LYS A 29 -3.84 19.87 -17.45
C LYS A 29 -3.28 19.06 -16.29
N ALA A 30 -3.35 17.73 -16.37
CA ALA A 30 -2.80 16.89 -15.34
C ALA A 30 -1.27 17.00 -15.26
N ARG A 31 -0.58 17.10 -16.41
CA ARG A 31 0.87 17.32 -16.44
C ARG A 31 1.28 18.65 -15.82
N GLU A 32 0.50 19.72 -16.01
CA GLU A 32 0.71 21.01 -15.35
C GLU A 32 0.68 20.91 -13.81
N ILE A 33 -0.09 19.97 -13.25
CA ILE A 33 -0.17 19.71 -11.81
C ILE A 33 0.98 18.79 -11.37
N LEU A 34 1.13 17.64 -12.05
CA LEU A 34 2.07 16.58 -11.65
C LEU A 34 3.55 17.00 -11.80
N ILE A 35 3.85 18.02 -12.61
CA ILE A 35 5.22 18.54 -12.74
C ILE A 35 5.70 19.25 -11.47
N GLU A 36 4.79 19.85 -10.70
CA GLU A 36 5.07 20.54 -9.43
C GLU A 36 5.20 19.54 -8.26
N GLU A 37 4.76 18.30 -8.47
CA GLU A 37 4.84 17.24 -7.46
C GLU A 37 6.27 16.64 -7.38
N GLY A 38 6.77 16.47 -6.15
CA GLY A 38 7.99 15.72 -5.89
C GLY A 38 7.83 14.20 -6.10
N ASN A 39 8.95 13.47 -6.16
CA ASN A 39 8.90 12.00 -6.31
C ASN A 39 8.29 11.29 -5.11
N VAL A 40 8.32 11.91 -3.92
CA VAL A 40 7.71 11.40 -2.70
C VAL A 40 6.74 12.43 -2.18
N GLN A 41 5.45 12.14 -2.30
CA GLN A 41 4.37 13.03 -1.84
C GLN A 41 4.20 12.94 -0.33
N VAL A 42 3.84 14.06 0.31
CA VAL A 42 3.43 14.06 1.72
C VAL A 42 1.91 14.13 1.75
N VAL A 43 1.28 13.23 2.51
CA VAL A 43 -0.17 13.09 2.55
C VAL A 43 -0.64 13.05 4.00
N ASP A 44 -1.59 13.91 4.35
CA ASP A 44 -2.17 13.93 5.69
C ASP A 44 -3.34 12.94 5.82
N ALA A 45 -3.46 12.29 6.98
CA ALA A 45 -4.64 11.52 7.32
C ALA A 45 -5.83 12.44 7.68
N PRO A 46 -7.09 11.97 7.50
CA PRO A 46 -7.48 10.64 7.01
C PRO A 46 -7.30 10.49 5.49
N VAL A 47 -6.65 9.40 5.08
CA VAL A 47 -6.50 9.02 3.67
C VAL A 47 -6.91 7.57 3.45
N THR A 48 -7.55 7.31 2.32
CA THR A 48 -7.91 5.97 1.86
C THR A 48 -6.88 5.50 0.85
N ILE A 49 -6.16 4.41 1.18
CA ILE A 49 -5.13 3.83 0.34
C ILE A 49 -5.74 2.72 -0.54
N TYR A 50 -5.43 2.76 -1.83
CA TYR A 50 -6.03 1.89 -2.83
C TYR A 50 -5.00 1.45 -3.88
N MET A 51 -5.10 0.22 -4.36
CA MET A 51 -4.39 -0.21 -5.58
C MET A 51 -5.22 0.17 -6.81
N GLY A 52 -4.62 0.68 -7.88
CA GLY A 52 -5.31 0.81 -9.16
C GLY A 52 -5.99 -0.52 -9.51
N SER A 53 -7.31 -0.49 -9.77
CA SER A 53 -8.00 -1.70 -10.18
C SER A 53 -7.96 -1.77 -11.69
N SER A 54 -7.11 -2.64 -12.22
CA SER A 54 -7.26 -3.16 -13.57
C SER A 54 -8.67 -3.77 -13.73
N GLY A 55 -9.49 -3.19 -14.62
CA GLY A 55 -10.67 -3.85 -15.18
C GLY A 55 -11.96 -3.94 -14.38
N THR A 56 -12.07 -3.37 -13.17
CA THR A 56 -13.35 -3.28 -12.47
C THR A 56 -13.80 -1.83 -12.33
N SER A 57 -15.09 -1.57 -12.60
CA SER A 57 -15.67 -0.23 -12.45
C SER A 57 -15.39 0.32 -11.06
N TRP A 58 -14.55 1.34 -10.95
CA TRP A 58 -14.28 1.98 -9.68
C TRP A 58 -15.48 2.86 -9.30
N SER A 59 -16.11 2.56 -8.16
CA SER A 59 -17.13 3.41 -7.56
C SER A 59 -16.65 3.86 -6.18
N SER A 60 -16.13 5.10 -6.12
CA SER A 60 -15.70 5.80 -4.90
C SER A 60 -16.71 5.64 -3.74
N SER A 61 -18.01 5.73 -4.09
CA SER A 61 -19.16 5.63 -3.17
C SER A 61 -19.20 4.37 -2.31
N LYS A 62 -18.74 3.22 -2.84
CA LYS A 62 -18.91 1.91 -2.19
C LYS A 62 -17.76 1.56 -1.26
N VAL A 63 -16.63 2.26 -1.35
CA VAL A 63 -15.37 1.81 -0.72
C VAL A 63 -14.85 2.82 0.32
N GLY A 64 -14.94 4.13 0.07
CA GLY A 64 -14.30 5.14 0.92
C GLY A 64 -15.04 6.46 1.12
N GLY A 65 -16.05 6.75 0.30
CA GLY A 65 -16.73 8.05 0.25
C GLY A 65 -16.57 8.72 -1.12
N PHE A 66 -17.15 9.90 -1.31
CA PHE A 66 -16.95 10.66 -2.54
C PHE A 66 -15.88 11.74 -2.34
N CYS A 67 -15.13 12.06 -3.38
CA CYS A 67 -14.45 13.35 -3.41
C CYS A 67 -15.50 14.47 -3.52
N PRO A 68 -15.35 15.59 -2.80
CA PRO A 68 -14.16 16.00 -2.06
C PRO A 68 -14.11 15.57 -0.58
N ASP A 69 -15.05 14.79 -0.06
CA ASP A 69 -15.10 14.51 1.39
C ASP A 69 -14.01 13.53 1.88
N THR A 70 -13.42 12.75 0.96
CA THR A 70 -12.38 11.76 1.26
C THR A 70 -11.09 12.05 0.49
N ASN A 71 -9.93 11.94 1.14
CA ASN A 71 -8.62 11.95 0.50
C ASN A 71 -8.22 10.54 0.05
N TYR A 72 -7.60 10.42 -1.11
CA TYR A 72 -7.20 9.15 -1.70
C TYR A 72 -5.72 9.13 -2.08
N LEU A 73 -5.07 8.01 -1.79
CA LEU A 73 -3.75 7.65 -2.29
C LEU A 73 -3.86 6.37 -3.11
N PHE A 74 -3.61 6.48 -4.41
CA PHE A 74 -3.60 5.33 -5.31
C PHE A 74 -2.18 4.87 -5.61
N MET A 75 -1.92 3.57 -5.36
CA MET A 75 -0.61 2.95 -5.40
C MET A 75 -0.27 2.28 -6.74
N GLY A 76 -0.56 2.90 -7.88
CA GLY A 76 -0.23 2.36 -9.22
C GLY A 76 -1.10 1.18 -9.68
N ASP A 77 -0.75 0.60 -10.84
CA ASP A 77 -1.52 -0.46 -11.55
C ASP A 77 -2.91 -0.02 -11.97
N PHE A 78 -2.99 1.15 -12.58
CA PHE A 78 -4.23 1.71 -13.12
C PHE A 78 -4.70 0.98 -14.38
N VAL A 79 -3.76 0.38 -15.11
CA VAL A 79 -3.98 -0.13 -16.47
C VAL A 79 -3.71 -1.63 -16.64
N ASP A 80 -3.99 -2.12 -17.84
CA ASP A 80 -3.87 -3.52 -18.27
C ASP A 80 -4.85 -4.51 -17.61
N ARG A 81 -4.90 -5.75 -18.13
CA ARG A 81 -5.65 -6.91 -17.59
C ARG A 81 -7.18 -6.76 -17.51
N GLY A 82 -7.71 -5.60 -17.88
CA GLY A 82 -9.12 -5.24 -17.82
C GLY A 82 -9.64 -4.60 -19.11
N PHE A 83 -10.96 -4.55 -19.27
CA PHE A 83 -11.62 -3.95 -20.45
C PHE A 83 -11.92 -2.45 -20.32
N TYR A 84 -11.69 -1.86 -19.14
CA TYR A 84 -12.06 -0.48 -18.81
C TYR A 84 -10.89 0.33 -18.24
N SER A 85 -9.66 -0.09 -18.55
CA SER A 85 -8.44 0.52 -18.02
C SER A 85 -8.32 2.00 -18.42
N VAL A 86 -8.71 2.32 -19.67
CA VAL A 86 -8.63 3.69 -20.19
C VAL A 86 -9.60 4.59 -19.44
N GLU A 87 -10.86 4.20 -19.28
CA GLU A 87 -11.84 5.02 -18.56
C GLU A 87 -11.50 5.16 -17.08
N ILE A 88 -11.01 4.10 -16.43
CA ILE A 88 -10.60 4.13 -15.03
C ILE A 88 -9.43 5.11 -14.84
N PHE A 89 -8.38 5.01 -15.65
CA PHE A 89 -7.24 5.92 -15.53
C PHE A 89 -7.65 7.37 -15.82
N LEU A 90 -8.44 7.61 -16.87
CA LEU A 90 -8.93 8.95 -17.19
C LEU A 90 -9.84 9.51 -16.08
N LEU A 91 -10.62 8.67 -15.40
CA LEU A 91 -11.44 9.09 -14.26
C LEU A 91 -10.57 9.56 -13.10
N LEU A 92 -9.54 8.79 -12.75
CA LEU A 92 -8.58 9.18 -11.71
C LEU A 92 -7.86 10.47 -12.08
N LEU A 93 -7.50 10.63 -13.36
CA LEU A 93 -6.85 11.82 -13.86
C LEU A 93 -7.77 13.05 -13.83
N ALA A 94 -9.04 12.89 -14.20
CA ALA A 94 -10.06 13.94 -14.11
C ALA A 94 -10.30 14.37 -12.66
N LEU A 95 -10.33 13.42 -11.72
CA LEU A 95 -10.43 13.71 -10.30
C LEU A 95 -9.17 14.38 -9.76
N LYS A 96 -7.98 13.99 -10.23
CA LYS A 96 -6.72 14.68 -9.90
C LYS A 96 -6.75 16.13 -10.34
N VAL A 97 -7.19 16.41 -11.57
CA VAL A 97 -7.33 17.78 -12.08
C VAL A 97 -8.39 18.56 -11.29
N ARG A 98 -9.48 17.91 -10.90
CA ARG A 98 -10.58 18.55 -10.17
C ARG A 98 -10.26 18.83 -8.69
N TYR A 99 -9.50 17.93 -8.06
CA TYR A 99 -9.18 17.90 -6.64
C TYR A 99 -7.69 17.57 -6.40
N PRO A 100 -6.75 18.43 -6.85
CA PRO A 100 -5.32 18.14 -6.84
C PRO A 100 -4.78 17.81 -5.45
N GLU A 101 -5.28 18.48 -4.42
CA GLU A 101 -4.87 18.29 -3.01
C GLU A 101 -5.46 17.04 -2.34
N ARG A 102 -6.43 16.35 -2.99
CA ARG A 102 -7.15 15.22 -2.38
C ARG A 102 -6.87 13.88 -3.05
N ILE A 103 -6.32 13.91 -4.27
CA ILE A 103 -5.99 12.72 -5.04
C ILE A 103 -4.48 12.68 -5.21
N THR A 104 -3.85 11.67 -4.60
CA THR A 104 -2.43 11.38 -4.80
C THR A 104 -2.32 10.12 -5.66
N LEU A 105 -1.55 10.21 -6.75
CA LEU A 105 -1.30 9.09 -7.66
C LEU A 105 0.20 8.79 -7.64
N ILE A 106 0.57 7.56 -7.29
CA ILE A 106 1.95 7.07 -7.46
C ILE A 106 2.01 6.06 -8.61
N ARG A 107 3.16 5.97 -9.26
CA ARG A 107 3.41 5.13 -10.44
C ARG A 107 3.49 3.66 -10.02
N GLY A 108 2.88 2.77 -10.80
CA GLY A 108 3.05 1.32 -10.71
C GLY A 108 3.89 0.76 -11.85
N ASN A 109 4.13 -0.56 -11.81
CA ASN A 109 4.93 -1.22 -12.83
C ASN A 109 4.18 -1.35 -14.17
N HIS A 110 2.84 -1.38 -14.13
CA HIS A 110 2.01 -1.35 -15.33
C HIS A 110 1.98 0.01 -16.06
N GLU A 111 2.40 1.10 -15.41
CA GLU A 111 2.55 2.42 -16.04
C GLU A 111 3.89 2.57 -16.80
N SER A 112 4.27 1.50 -17.52
CA SER A 112 5.45 1.36 -18.39
C SER A 112 5.02 1.02 -19.81
N ARG A 113 5.66 1.66 -20.80
CA ARG A 113 5.37 1.46 -22.23
C ARG A 113 5.51 -0.01 -22.63
N GLN A 114 6.54 -0.69 -22.12
CA GLN A 114 6.81 -2.09 -22.44
C GLN A 114 5.72 -3.02 -21.89
N ILE A 115 5.28 -2.79 -20.66
CA ILE A 115 4.26 -3.60 -19.99
C ILE A 115 2.90 -3.41 -20.67
N MET A 116 2.49 -2.16 -20.91
CA MET A 116 1.21 -1.83 -21.55
C MET A 116 1.04 -2.36 -22.97
N GLN A 117 2.14 -2.52 -23.72
CA GLN A 117 2.12 -3.12 -25.06
C GLN A 117 1.88 -4.64 -25.02
N VAL A 118 2.27 -5.29 -23.92
CA VAL A 118 2.12 -6.74 -23.76
C VAL A 118 0.78 -7.10 -23.12
N TYR A 119 0.27 -6.27 -22.21
CA TYR A 119 -0.88 -6.63 -21.35
C TYR A 119 -2.20 -5.93 -21.68
N GLY A 120 -2.23 -5.15 -22.76
CA GLY A 120 -3.45 -4.83 -23.49
C GLY A 120 -3.90 -3.37 -23.43
N PHE A 121 -3.29 -2.50 -22.62
CA PHE A 121 -3.69 -1.09 -22.58
C PHE A 121 -3.46 -0.37 -23.92
N TYR A 122 -2.38 -0.70 -24.64
CA TYR A 122 -2.16 -0.18 -25.99
C TYR A 122 -3.29 -0.56 -26.95
N ASP A 123 -3.66 -1.85 -26.97
CA ASP A 123 -4.72 -2.38 -27.82
C ASP A 123 -6.09 -1.83 -27.43
N GLU A 124 -6.34 -1.61 -26.14
CA GLU A 124 -7.57 -1.00 -25.63
C GLU A 124 -7.72 0.45 -26.13
N CYS A 125 -6.66 1.25 -26.05
CA CYS A 125 -6.64 2.62 -26.59
C CYS A 125 -6.91 2.62 -28.11
N GLN A 126 -6.21 1.76 -28.84
CA GLN A 126 -6.36 1.64 -30.29
C GLN A 126 -7.77 1.17 -30.68
N GLY A 127 -8.35 0.23 -29.94
CA GLY A 127 -9.70 -0.29 -30.20
C GLY A 127 -10.80 0.71 -29.92
N LYS A 128 -10.69 1.49 -28.83
CA LYS A 128 -11.73 2.46 -28.42
C LYS A 128 -11.69 3.77 -29.19
N TYR A 129 -10.50 4.24 -29.55
CA TYR A 129 -10.31 5.56 -30.16
C TYR A 129 -9.90 5.49 -31.63
N GLY A 130 -9.54 4.31 -32.14
CA GLY A 130 -9.02 4.14 -33.50
C GLY A 130 -7.61 4.71 -33.71
N SER A 131 -6.96 5.18 -32.64
CA SER A 131 -5.68 5.89 -32.68
C SER A 131 -4.85 5.60 -31.43
N ALA A 132 -3.54 5.49 -31.62
CA ALA A 132 -2.57 5.34 -30.54
C ALA A 132 -2.29 6.66 -29.78
N ASN A 133 -2.93 7.77 -30.15
CA ASN A 133 -2.70 9.07 -29.51
C ASN A 133 -3.07 9.07 -28.02
N VAL A 134 -4.21 8.48 -27.67
CA VAL A 134 -4.63 8.36 -26.26
C VAL A 134 -3.59 7.62 -25.44
N TRP A 135 -3.08 6.49 -25.96
CA TRP A 135 -1.98 5.77 -25.33
C TRP A 135 -0.74 6.64 -25.15
N ARG A 136 -0.33 7.40 -26.18
CA ARG A 136 0.83 8.31 -26.10
C ARG A 136 0.66 9.36 -25.01
N TRP A 137 -0.49 10.02 -24.93
CA TRP A 137 -0.72 11.05 -23.91
C TRP A 137 -0.80 10.46 -22.50
N CYS A 138 -1.38 9.27 -22.32
CA CYS A 138 -1.32 8.56 -21.05
C CYS A 138 0.12 8.23 -20.65
N CYS A 139 0.94 7.71 -21.58
CA CYS A 139 2.37 7.47 -21.34
C CYS A 139 3.11 8.74 -20.93
N GLU A 140 2.83 9.87 -21.57
CA GLU A 140 3.41 11.17 -21.17
C GLU A 140 3.01 11.57 -19.75
N VAL A 141 1.79 11.26 -19.30
CA VAL A 141 1.35 11.52 -17.91
C VAL A 141 2.04 10.58 -16.92
N PHE A 142 2.18 9.30 -17.26
CA PHE A 142 2.80 8.29 -16.38
C PHE A 142 4.22 8.65 -15.97
N ASP A 143 4.97 9.31 -16.86
CA ASP A 143 6.33 9.78 -16.55
C ASP A 143 6.38 10.85 -15.44
N TYR A 144 5.26 11.52 -15.13
CA TYR A 144 5.20 12.55 -14.09
C TYR A 144 4.66 12.03 -12.75
N LEU A 145 4.10 10.82 -12.71
CA LEU A 145 3.57 10.23 -11.48
C LEU A 145 4.67 10.07 -10.42
N ALA A 146 4.35 10.37 -9.17
CA ALA A 146 5.28 10.21 -8.05
C ALA A 146 5.69 8.73 -7.86
N LEU A 147 6.86 8.48 -7.28
CA LEU A 147 7.39 7.12 -7.04
C LEU A 147 7.00 6.57 -5.67
N GLY A 148 6.54 7.43 -4.75
CA GLY A 148 6.04 7.03 -3.46
C GLY A 148 5.32 8.16 -2.74
N ALA A 149 4.83 7.88 -1.54
CA ALA A 149 4.22 8.85 -0.65
C ALA A 149 4.57 8.53 0.81
N ILE A 150 4.46 9.54 1.68
CA ILE A 150 4.56 9.38 3.13
C ILE A 150 3.28 9.91 3.75
N VAL A 151 2.56 9.04 4.44
CA VAL A 151 1.34 9.40 5.17
C VAL A 151 1.68 9.73 6.61
N ASP A 152 1.27 10.91 7.09
CA ASP A 152 1.49 11.42 8.46
C ASP A 152 2.95 11.32 8.95
N GLY A 153 3.92 11.39 8.03
CA GLY A 153 5.34 11.24 8.34
C GLY A 153 5.77 9.84 8.78
N ARG A 154 4.86 8.86 8.81
CA ARG A 154 5.09 7.55 9.47
C ARG A 154 4.87 6.34 8.57
N VAL A 155 4.03 6.44 7.54
CA VAL A 155 3.74 5.31 6.65
C VAL A 155 4.32 5.58 5.27
N PHE A 156 5.35 4.84 4.89
CA PHE A 156 5.93 4.93 3.55
C PHE A 156 5.11 4.09 2.58
N CYS A 157 4.56 4.71 1.54
CA CYS A 157 3.73 4.06 0.53
C CYS A 157 4.51 3.99 -0.79
N VAL A 158 4.66 2.79 -1.34
CA VAL A 158 5.36 2.51 -2.59
C VAL A 158 4.61 1.44 -3.37
N HIS A 159 4.73 1.39 -4.68
CA HIS A 159 3.99 0.40 -5.46
C HIS A 159 4.51 -1.05 -5.23
N GLY A 160 5.79 -1.28 -5.53
CA GLY A 160 6.48 -2.55 -5.34
C GLY A 160 7.09 -2.63 -3.95
N GLY A 161 8.33 -2.19 -3.79
CA GLY A 161 9.05 -2.45 -2.54
C GLY A 161 10.26 -1.57 -2.31
N LEU A 162 11.18 -2.05 -1.48
CA LEU A 162 12.43 -1.36 -1.17
C LEU A 162 13.51 -1.69 -2.20
N SER A 163 14.58 -0.91 -2.23
CA SER A 163 15.74 -1.12 -3.10
C SER A 163 17.02 -1.27 -2.28
N PRO A 164 17.95 -2.16 -2.65
CA PRO A 164 19.29 -2.22 -2.02
C PRO A 164 20.11 -0.94 -2.25
N ASN A 165 19.75 -0.15 -3.27
CA ASN A 165 20.43 1.09 -3.64
C ASN A 165 19.84 2.33 -2.94
N LEU A 166 18.73 2.17 -2.20
CA LEU A 166 18.03 3.25 -1.52
C LEU A 166 17.99 3.00 -0.01
N GLN A 167 18.71 3.82 0.73
CA GLN A 167 18.74 3.79 2.19
C GLN A 167 17.87 4.89 2.80
N THR A 168 17.59 5.95 2.05
CA THR A 168 16.83 7.12 2.52
C THR A 168 15.77 7.55 1.51
N VAL A 169 14.69 8.16 2.03
CA VAL A 169 13.64 8.80 1.24
C VAL A 169 14.21 9.93 0.38
N ASP A 170 15.22 10.64 0.87
CA ASP A 170 15.87 11.72 0.12
C ASP A 170 16.55 11.23 -1.16
N GLN A 171 17.08 10.01 -1.16
CA GLN A 171 17.59 9.40 -2.40
C GLN A 171 16.47 9.14 -3.40
N ILE A 172 15.26 8.79 -2.95
CA ILE A 172 14.08 8.64 -3.82
C ILE A 172 13.69 9.99 -4.41
N ARG A 173 13.74 11.07 -3.61
CA ARG A 173 13.46 12.44 -4.06
C ARG A 173 14.42 12.91 -5.17
N ALA A 174 15.63 12.36 -5.23
CA ALA A 174 16.64 12.71 -6.23
C ALA A 174 16.56 11.93 -7.54
N ILE A 175 15.71 10.89 -7.65
CA ILE A 175 15.57 10.09 -8.88
C ILE A 175 15.01 10.97 -10.01
N ASP A 176 15.60 10.89 -11.21
CA ASP A 176 14.93 11.46 -12.40
C ASP A 176 13.81 10.51 -12.83
N ARG A 177 12.57 10.83 -12.46
CA ARG A 177 11.41 9.97 -12.73
C ARG A 177 10.80 10.18 -14.13
N LYS A 178 11.14 11.27 -14.82
CA LYS A 178 10.48 11.74 -16.06
C LYS A 178 10.98 11.00 -17.30
N GLN A 179 10.95 9.68 -17.20
CA GLN A 179 11.43 8.75 -18.22
C GLN A 179 10.64 7.45 -18.18
N GLU A 180 10.84 6.63 -19.21
CA GLU A 180 10.41 5.23 -19.18
C GLU A 180 11.10 4.49 -18.03
N VAL A 181 10.39 3.57 -17.39
CA VAL A 181 10.93 2.75 -16.31
C VAL A 181 12.16 1.99 -16.83
N PRO A 182 13.35 2.19 -16.24
CA PRO A 182 14.54 1.43 -16.63
C PRO A 182 14.40 -0.07 -16.33
N HIS A 183 15.21 -0.89 -16.99
CA HIS A 183 15.23 -2.34 -16.73
C HIS A 183 15.82 -2.71 -15.35
N ASP A 184 16.67 -1.85 -14.79
CA ASP A 184 17.33 -2.03 -13.50
C ASP A 184 17.48 -0.71 -12.73
N GLY A 185 17.95 -0.80 -11.49
CA GLY A 185 18.24 0.35 -10.64
C GLY A 185 17.07 0.84 -9.80
N PRO A 186 17.27 1.94 -9.04
CA PRO A 186 16.38 2.34 -7.94
C PRO A 186 14.91 2.53 -8.32
N MET A 187 14.64 3.09 -9.51
CA MET A 187 13.27 3.29 -9.98
C MET A 187 12.59 1.96 -10.34
N CYS A 188 13.31 1.04 -10.99
CA CYS A 188 12.81 -0.30 -11.25
C CYS A 188 12.52 -1.04 -9.94
N ASP A 189 13.46 -0.99 -8.99
CA ASP A 189 13.35 -1.66 -7.70
C ASP A 189 12.11 -1.21 -6.91
N LEU A 190 11.81 0.10 -6.87
CA LEU A 190 10.62 0.63 -6.19
C LEU A 190 9.32 0.10 -6.79
N LEU A 191 9.29 -0.20 -8.10
CA LEU A 191 8.11 -0.67 -8.80
C LEU A 191 7.99 -2.21 -8.85
N TRP A 192 9.08 -2.95 -8.66
CA TRP A 192 9.09 -4.41 -8.90
C TRP A 192 9.54 -5.27 -7.72
N SER A 193 10.09 -4.69 -6.66
CA SER A 193 10.64 -5.48 -5.55
C SER A 193 9.55 -6.01 -4.62
N ASP A 194 9.79 -7.18 -4.02
CA ASP A 194 8.80 -7.98 -3.29
C ASP A 194 9.29 -8.46 -1.91
N PRO A 195 8.47 -8.39 -0.85
CA PRO A 195 8.79 -9.02 0.42
C PRO A 195 8.66 -10.54 0.32
N ASP A 196 9.58 -11.27 0.92
CA ASP A 196 9.52 -12.74 1.00
C ASP A 196 10.16 -13.26 2.30
N ASP A 197 9.92 -14.53 2.63
CA ASP A 197 10.48 -15.21 3.81
C ASP A 197 11.95 -15.64 3.56
N ILE A 198 12.79 -14.66 3.19
CA ILE A 198 14.23 -14.80 2.99
C ILE A 198 15.01 -13.93 3.99
N GLN A 199 16.34 -14.10 4.03
CA GLN A 199 17.24 -13.21 4.77
C GLN A 199 17.95 -12.27 3.79
N GLY A 200 17.94 -10.97 4.07
CA GLY A 200 18.60 -9.96 3.26
C GLY A 200 17.90 -9.74 1.91
N TRP A 201 18.71 -9.55 0.86
CA TRP A 201 18.25 -9.35 -0.51
C TRP A 201 18.39 -10.63 -1.33
N GLY A 202 17.38 -10.92 -2.15
CA GLY A 202 17.39 -12.00 -3.14
C GLY A 202 17.05 -11.48 -4.53
N LEU A 203 17.43 -12.23 -5.57
CA LEU A 203 17.02 -11.91 -6.94
C LEU A 203 15.55 -12.22 -7.13
N SER A 204 14.81 -11.29 -7.76
CA SER A 204 13.42 -11.52 -8.08
C SER A 204 13.25 -12.56 -9.20
N PRO A 205 12.36 -13.55 -9.05
CA PRO A 205 12.00 -14.47 -10.14
C PRO A 205 11.41 -13.77 -11.37
N SER A 206 10.86 -12.55 -11.21
CA SER A 206 10.32 -11.76 -12.32
C SER A 206 11.40 -11.22 -13.27
N GLY A 207 12.68 -11.27 -12.86
CA GLY A 207 13.80 -10.68 -13.61
C GLY A 207 13.90 -9.15 -13.47
N ALA A 208 13.06 -8.53 -12.65
CA ALA A 208 13.09 -7.11 -12.32
C ALA A 208 12.90 -6.89 -10.81
N GLY A 209 13.61 -5.92 -10.23
CA GLY A 209 13.63 -5.69 -8.79
C GLY A 209 14.24 -6.84 -7.97
N PHE A 210 13.97 -6.82 -6.66
CA PHE A 210 14.56 -7.75 -5.70
C PHE A 210 13.52 -8.37 -4.77
N LEU A 211 13.82 -9.55 -4.25
CA LEU A 211 13.17 -10.06 -3.04
C LEU A 211 13.87 -9.45 -1.81
N PHE A 212 13.11 -9.17 -0.76
CA PHE A 212 13.70 -8.70 0.51
C PHE A 212 13.06 -9.34 1.74
N GLY A 213 13.92 -9.65 2.71
CA GLY A 213 13.58 -10.27 3.98
C GLY A 213 13.12 -9.30 5.06
N ALA A 214 12.66 -9.86 6.18
CA ALA A 214 12.22 -9.10 7.34
C ALA A 214 13.31 -8.18 7.89
N ASP A 215 14.57 -8.61 7.85
CA ASP A 215 15.75 -7.86 8.31
C ASP A 215 16.01 -6.57 7.52
N ILE A 216 15.46 -6.42 6.32
CA ILE A 216 15.52 -5.16 5.57
C ILE A 216 14.52 -4.12 6.12
N THR A 217 13.43 -4.60 6.75
CA THR A 217 12.33 -3.77 7.27
C THR A 217 12.33 -3.59 8.78
N LYS A 218 13.14 -4.36 9.52
CA LYS A 218 13.11 -4.41 10.99
C LYS A 218 13.75 -3.18 11.60
N VAL A 219 13.11 -2.65 12.66
CA VAL A 219 13.69 -1.61 13.52
C VAL A 219 14.56 -2.26 14.60
N SER A 220 15.84 -1.91 14.67
CA SER A 220 16.76 -2.39 15.71
C SER A 220 16.59 -1.58 17.00
N PHE A 221 16.03 -2.19 18.05
CA PHE A 221 16.14 -1.63 19.40
C PHE A 221 17.53 -1.91 19.96
N TRP A 222 18.30 -0.85 20.24
CA TRP A 222 19.57 -0.95 20.95
C TRP A 222 19.35 -1.48 22.37
N ASN A 223 19.66 -2.76 22.61
CA ASN A 223 19.85 -3.30 23.96
C ASN A 223 21.36 -3.36 24.25
N ILE A 224 21.75 -3.15 25.51
CA ILE A 224 23.13 -2.98 26.05
C ILE A 224 24.14 -4.13 25.70
N ARG A 225 23.76 -5.12 24.91
CA ARG A 225 24.60 -6.24 24.48
C ARG A 225 24.79 -6.24 22.96
N ASN A 226 25.60 -5.30 22.47
CA ASN A 226 26.38 -5.31 21.22
C ASN A 226 26.05 -6.39 20.16
N TYR A 227 24.89 -6.32 19.52
CA TYR A 227 24.65 -6.89 18.18
C TYR A 227 23.66 -5.97 17.45
N VAL A 228 24.19 -5.12 16.57
CA VAL A 228 23.40 -4.38 15.58
C VAL A 228 23.33 -5.26 14.34
N LEU A 229 22.15 -5.75 14.00
CA LEU A 229 21.95 -6.49 12.76
C LEU A 229 20.71 -5.93 12.04
N HIS A 230 21.03 -5.13 11.01
CA HIS A 230 20.24 -4.73 9.85
C HIS A 230 18.90 -4.03 10.14
N ASP A 231 18.98 -2.71 10.13
CA ASP A 231 17.87 -1.77 10.08
C ASP A 231 18.37 -0.56 9.29
N ALA A 232 18.11 -0.52 7.99
CA ALA A 232 18.59 0.57 7.15
C ALA A 232 17.45 1.55 6.83
N PHE A 233 16.35 1.08 6.24
CA PHE A 233 15.39 2.03 5.68
C PHE A 233 14.38 2.55 6.72
N ALA A 234 13.73 1.69 7.50
CA ALA A 234 12.67 2.11 8.42
C ALA A 234 13.21 3.09 9.49
N HIS A 235 14.34 2.77 10.12
CA HIS A 235 14.95 3.64 11.12
C HIS A 235 15.56 4.92 10.57
N ASN A 236 16.31 4.86 9.47
CA ASN A 236 16.92 6.07 8.90
C ASN A 236 15.88 7.11 8.48
N ASN A 237 14.65 6.68 8.21
CA ASN A 237 13.58 7.53 7.72
C ASN A 237 12.44 7.74 8.74
N ALA A 238 12.59 7.21 9.96
CA ALA A 238 11.56 7.25 11.02
C ALA A 238 10.18 6.74 10.55
N ILE A 239 10.18 5.65 9.76
CA ILE A 239 8.97 5.02 9.21
C ILE A 239 8.53 3.86 10.11
N ASP A 240 7.24 3.85 10.44
CA ASP A 240 6.62 2.81 11.28
C ASP A 240 6.16 1.61 10.45
N LEU A 241 5.65 1.87 9.23
CA LEU A 241 5.04 0.88 8.33
C LEU A 241 5.34 1.22 6.87
N THR A 242 5.67 0.20 6.07
CA THR A 242 5.68 0.29 4.61
C THR A 242 4.37 -0.27 4.06
N ALA A 243 3.61 0.53 3.30
CA ALA A 243 2.43 0.10 2.57
C ALA A 243 2.76 -0.07 1.08
N ARG A 244 2.33 -1.19 0.49
CA ARG A 244 2.59 -1.52 -0.90
C ARG A 244 1.46 -2.29 -1.59
N VAL A 245 1.59 -2.58 -2.88
CA VAL A 245 0.61 -3.35 -3.67
C VAL A 245 1.26 -4.50 -4.43
N HIS A 246 1.03 -4.71 -5.74
CA HIS A 246 1.79 -5.54 -6.68
C HIS A 246 1.78 -7.07 -6.47
N GLN A 247 1.62 -7.56 -5.23
CA GLN A 247 1.41 -8.99 -4.95
C GLN A 247 -0.04 -9.26 -4.57
N LEU A 248 -0.61 -10.33 -5.14
CA LEU A 248 -1.98 -10.75 -4.85
C LEU A 248 -2.16 -11.05 -3.36
N ALA A 249 -3.08 -10.32 -2.71
CA ALA A 249 -3.51 -10.62 -1.35
C ALA A 249 -4.97 -11.10 -1.36
N MET A 250 -5.17 -12.41 -1.13
CA MET A 250 -6.50 -13.04 -1.21
C MET A 250 -7.52 -12.39 -0.26
N GLU A 251 -7.06 -11.90 0.90
CA GLU A 251 -7.93 -11.26 1.89
C GLU A 251 -8.15 -9.75 1.65
N GLY A 252 -7.59 -9.21 0.56
CA GLY A 252 -7.57 -7.79 0.23
C GLY A 252 -6.43 -7.02 0.91
N PHE A 253 -5.78 -7.59 1.92
CA PHE A 253 -4.47 -7.15 2.40
C PHE A 253 -3.71 -8.30 3.06
N LYS A 254 -2.38 -8.17 3.19
CA LYS A 254 -1.50 -9.12 3.86
C LYS A 254 -0.47 -8.34 4.69
N LEU A 255 -0.37 -8.65 5.98
CA LEU A 255 0.68 -8.12 6.84
C LEU A 255 1.84 -9.13 6.89
N MET A 256 3.06 -8.62 6.79
CA MET A 256 4.28 -9.42 6.95
C MET A 256 5.25 -8.73 7.91
N PHE A 257 6.27 -9.47 8.32
CA PHE A 257 7.41 -8.95 9.11
C PHE A 257 6.96 -8.21 10.38
N GLU A 258 6.16 -8.86 11.22
CA GLU A 258 5.69 -8.30 12.49
C GLU A 258 4.91 -6.98 12.30
N ASN A 259 4.08 -6.93 11.24
CA ASN A 259 3.25 -5.78 10.84
C ASN A 259 4.05 -4.54 10.42
N ARG A 260 5.30 -4.72 9.94
CA ARG A 260 6.13 -3.65 9.38
C ARG A 260 5.91 -3.41 7.89
N ILE A 261 5.31 -4.37 7.20
CA ILE A 261 4.89 -4.19 5.82
C ILE A 261 3.44 -4.68 5.63
N VAL A 262 2.66 -3.90 4.89
CA VAL A 262 1.33 -4.26 4.44
C VAL A 262 1.26 -4.26 2.92
N THR A 263 0.85 -5.39 2.35
CA THR A 263 0.46 -5.48 0.95
C THR A 263 -1.05 -5.28 0.86
N VAL A 264 -1.49 -4.25 0.14
CA VAL A 264 -2.89 -3.91 -0.09
C VAL A 264 -3.30 -4.41 -1.48
N TRP A 265 -4.47 -5.02 -1.58
CA TRP A 265 -5.02 -5.51 -2.84
C TRP A 265 -6.47 -5.10 -3.00
N SER A 266 -6.72 -4.24 -3.98
CA SER A 266 -8.02 -3.59 -4.16
C SER A 266 -8.82 -4.10 -5.38
N ALA A 267 -8.31 -5.04 -6.16
CA ALA A 267 -9.00 -5.57 -7.34
C ALA A 267 -9.72 -6.89 -7.03
N PRO A 268 -11.05 -6.88 -6.76
CA PRO A 268 -11.79 -8.10 -6.57
C PRO A 268 -11.95 -8.84 -7.91
N ASN A 269 -11.92 -10.17 -7.90
CA ASN A 269 -12.07 -10.98 -9.10
C ASN A 269 -11.01 -10.69 -10.20
N TYR A 270 -9.74 -10.65 -9.79
CA TYR A 270 -8.62 -10.32 -10.67
C TYR A 270 -8.58 -11.21 -11.92
N CYS A 271 -8.29 -10.59 -13.08
CA CYS A 271 -8.29 -11.22 -14.41
C CYS A 271 -9.59 -12.00 -14.75
N TYR A 272 -10.73 -11.64 -14.14
CA TYR A 272 -12.04 -12.30 -14.32
C TYR A 272 -12.07 -13.81 -14.01
N SER A 273 -11.00 -14.34 -13.43
CA SER A 273 -10.76 -15.79 -13.28
C SER A 273 -10.35 -16.18 -11.86
N MET A 274 -9.96 -15.22 -11.03
CA MET A 274 -9.50 -15.45 -9.65
C MET A 274 -10.49 -14.87 -8.65
N PRO A 275 -11.40 -15.68 -8.08
CA PRO A 275 -12.30 -15.20 -7.04
C PRO A 275 -11.51 -14.88 -5.77
N THR A 276 -11.18 -13.61 -5.58
CA THR A 276 -10.86 -13.07 -4.24
C THR A 276 -12.11 -13.18 -3.38
N SER A 277 -11.97 -13.52 -2.10
CA SER A 277 -13.08 -13.94 -1.21
C SER A 277 -14.18 -12.90 -0.96
N PHE A 278 -14.10 -11.68 -1.50
CA PHE A 278 -14.93 -10.56 -1.06
C PHE A 278 -15.91 -9.96 -2.08
N GLY A 279 -15.88 -10.29 -3.37
CA GLY A 279 -16.88 -9.81 -4.36
C GLY A 279 -16.97 -8.28 -4.57
N LEU A 280 -16.33 -7.45 -3.73
CA LEU A 280 -16.28 -5.99 -3.77
C LEU A 280 -14.86 -5.48 -3.47
N PRO A 281 -14.48 -4.29 -3.98
CA PRO A 281 -13.15 -3.75 -3.77
C PRO A 281 -12.93 -3.30 -2.33
N ARG A 282 -11.75 -3.57 -1.76
CA ARG A 282 -11.35 -3.12 -0.43
C ARG A 282 -10.30 -2.01 -0.52
N SER A 283 -10.42 -1.05 0.38
CA SER A 283 -9.39 -0.04 0.63
C SER A 283 -8.76 -0.26 2.00
N PHE A 284 -7.49 0.08 2.15
CA PHE A 284 -6.86 0.19 3.45
C PHE A 284 -7.03 1.63 3.96
N LYS A 285 -7.81 1.80 5.03
CA LYS A 285 -7.79 3.05 5.80
C LYS A 285 -6.68 2.91 6.83
N VAL A 286 -5.73 3.85 6.84
CA VAL A 286 -4.69 3.88 7.87
C VAL A 286 -5.39 3.93 9.23
N PRO A 287 -5.26 2.90 10.09
CA PRO A 287 -5.99 2.86 11.35
C PRO A 287 -5.54 4.00 12.26
N PRO A 288 -6.44 4.69 12.99
CA PRO A 288 -6.05 5.65 14.02
C PRO A 288 -5.12 5.03 15.08
N ALA A 289 -5.22 3.71 15.31
CA ALA A 289 -4.37 2.98 16.24
C ALA A 289 -2.90 2.83 15.75
N LEU A 290 -2.66 2.89 14.44
CA LEU A 290 -1.31 2.88 13.87
C LEU A 290 -0.62 4.24 14.08
N LEU A 291 -1.39 5.32 14.26
CA LEU A 291 -0.94 6.64 14.72
C LEU A 291 -0.65 6.70 16.24
N LEU A 292 -1.17 5.75 17.00
CA LEU A 292 -1.01 5.66 18.46
C LEU A 292 0.12 4.73 18.89
N SER A 293 0.86 4.11 17.96
CA SER A 293 2.02 3.32 18.34
C SER A 293 3.22 4.25 18.62
N LEU A 294 3.55 4.30 19.91
CA LEU A 294 4.69 5.00 20.52
C LEU A 294 4.65 6.52 20.35
N THR A 295 3.78 7.20 21.12
CA THR A 295 4.34 8.32 21.89
C THR A 295 5.51 7.73 22.67
N PRO A 296 6.77 8.15 22.47
CA PRO A 296 7.78 7.85 23.47
C PRO A 296 7.15 8.33 24.77
N LEU A 297 7.07 7.45 25.78
CA LEU A 297 6.67 7.83 27.11
C LEU A 297 7.48 9.06 27.41
N LEU A 298 6.85 10.25 27.31
CA LEU A 298 7.44 11.52 27.65
C LEU A 298 8.01 11.24 29.03
N PRO A 299 9.34 11.21 29.20
CA PRO A 299 9.92 10.55 30.34
C PRO A 299 9.24 11.13 31.57
N PHE A 300 8.57 10.28 32.36
CA PHE A 300 7.80 10.65 33.56
C PHE A 300 8.63 11.50 34.56
N TRP A 301 9.93 11.66 34.30
CA TRP A 301 10.86 12.66 34.78
C TRP A 301 10.40 14.13 34.68
N VAL A 302 9.57 14.53 33.70
CA VAL A 302 9.04 15.92 33.67
C VAL A 302 8.08 16.16 34.84
N GLY A 303 7.33 15.14 35.26
CA GLY A 303 6.58 15.18 36.51
C GLY A 303 7.51 15.26 37.72
N TYR A 304 8.58 14.45 37.74
CA TYR A 304 9.53 14.42 38.86
C TYR A 304 10.26 15.76 39.08
N LEU A 305 10.57 16.49 38.00
CA LEU A 305 11.20 17.83 38.04
C LEU A 305 10.24 18.94 38.51
N LEU A 306 8.94 18.81 38.28
CA LEU A 306 7.93 19.75 38.76
C LEU A 306 7.54 19.53 40.23
N PHE A 307 7.82 18.35 40.80
CA PHE A 307 7.55 18.02 42.21
C PHE A 307 8.74 18.18 43.16
N LEU A 308 9.95 18.40 42.63
CA LEU A 308 11.15 18.70 43.42
C LEU A 308 11.02 19.91 44.40
N PRO A 309 10.25 20.97 44.10
CA PRO A 309 10.06 22.08 45.05
C PRO A 309 9.20 21.75 46.28
N PHE A 310 8.45 20.64 46.28
CA PHE A 310 7.51 20.30 47.36
C PHE A 310 8.09 19.33 48.40
N TRP A 311 9.28 18.78 48.16
CA TRP A 311 9.88 17.76 49.03
C TRP A 311 10.53 18.32 50.31
N HIS A 312 10.81 19.62 50.36
CA HIS A 312 11.41 20.25 51.55
C HIS A 312 10.41 20.59 52.67
N ALA A 313 9.11 20.31 52.48
CA ALA A 313 8.06 20.76 53.40
C ALA A 313 7.31 19.64 54.16
N LEU A 314 7.69 18.35 54.01
CA LEU A 314 7.05 17.25 54.75
C LEU A 314 7.97 16.62 55.82
N PRO A 315 7.45 16.34 57.03
CA PRO A 315 8.21 15.66 58.08
C PRO A 315 8.56 14.21 57.69
N PHE A 316 9.79 13.80 58.04
CA PHE A 316 10.48 12.55 57.65
C PHE A 316 9.72 11.23 57.90
N THR A 317 8.62 11.24 58.66
CA THR A 317 7.87 10.02 59.01
C THR A 317 6.72 9.71 58.04
N LEU A 318 6.27 10.66 57.21
CA LEU A 318 5.24 10.44 56.19
C LEU A 318 5.83 10.05 54.81
N SER A 319 7.12 10.28 54.58
CA SER A 319 7.78 10.02 53.30
C SER A 319 8.00 8.52 53.04
N GLY A 320 8.32 7.72 54.06
CA GLY A 320 8.60 6.29 53.91
C GLY A 320 7.37 5.46 53.49
N ALA A 321 6.20 5.75 54.05
CA ALA A 321 4.96 5.07 53.69
C ALA A 321 4.46 5.46 52.29
N PHE A 322 4.66 6.72 51.89
CA PHE A 322 4.30 7.19 50.55
C PHE A 322 5.20 6.58 49.47
N ILE A 323 6.50 6.44 49.74
CA ILE A 323 7.46 5.78 48.84
C ILE A 323 7.10 4.31 48.65
N LEU A 324 6.80 3.57 49.72
CA LEU A 324 6.41 2.16 49.62
C LEU A 324 5.08 1.96 48.88
N LEU A 325 4.11 2.85 49.07
CA LEU A 325 2.83 2.79 48.34
C LEU A 325 2.99 3.15 46.86
N HIS A 326 3.77 4.19 46.53
CA HIS A 326 4.00 4.58 45.13
C HIS A 326 4.84 3.55 44.37
N PHE A 327 5.92 3.04 44.97
CA PHE A 327 6.72 1.98 44.34
C PHE A 327 5.97 0.64 44.31
N GLY A 328 5.16 0.33 45.32
CA GLY A 328 4.31 -0.86 45.34
C GLY A 328 3.21 -0.83 44.28
N LEU A 329 2.53 0.32 44.11
CA LEU A 329 1.52 0.51 43.07
C LEU A 329 2.17 0.53 41.66
N PHE A 330 3.37 1.12 41.55
CA PHE A 330 4.17 1.11 40.31
C PHE A 330 4.57 -0.32 39.92
N PHE A 331 5.08 -1.13 40.84
CA PHE A 331 5.37 -2.55 40.58
C PHE A 331 4.10 -3.36 40.29
N TYR A 332 2.99 -3.05 40.94
CA TYR A 332 1.71 -3.73 40.70
C TYR A 332 1.16 -3.42 39.30
N VAL A 333 1.16 -2.14 38.88
CA VAL A 333 0.70 -1.73 37.54
C VAL A 333 1.67 -2.19 36.45
N TYR A 334 2.98 -2.20 36.71
CA TYR A 334 3.96 -2.70 35.75
C TYR A 334 3.91 -4.23 35.63
N ALA A 335 3.79 -4.97 36.73
CA ALA A 335 3.67 -6.43 36.72
C ALA A 335 2.30 -6.90 36.21
N PHE A 336 1.19 -6.24 36.51
CA PHE A 336 -0.13 -6.65 35.99
C PHE A 336 -0.47 -6.04 34.63
N GLY A 337 0.07 -4.87 34.29
CA GLY A 337 -0.16 -4.23 32.98
C GLY A 337 0.65 -4.87 31.84
N TYR A 338 1.85 -5.40 32.13
CA TYR A 338 2.72 -6.01 31.12
C TYR A 338 2.83 -7.55 31.21
N LEU A 339 2.64 -8.17 32.37
CA LEU A 339 2.77 -9.63 32.50
C LEU A 339 1.45 -10.38 32.28
N TYR A 340 0.29 -9.73 32.48
CA TYR A 340 -1.02 -10.37 32.30
C TYR A 340 -1.42 -10.62 30.84
N PRO A 341 -1.04 -9.79 29.83
CA PRO A 341 -1.26 -10.16 28.43
C PRO A 341 -0.40 -11.34 27.97
N VAL A 342 0.67 -11.67 28.70
CA VAL A 342 1.62 -12.74 28.36
C VAL A 342 1.21 -14.09 28.96
N ILE A 343 0.37 -14.12 30.00
CA ILE A 343 -0.03 -15.36 30.71
C ILE A 343 -1.50 -15.75 30.46
N THR A 344 -2.36 -14.85 30.01
CA THR A 344 -3.76 -15.18 29.64
C THR A 344 -4.02 -15.10 28.14
N ALA A 345 -3.25 -15.86 27.35
CA ALA A 345 -3.73 -16.34 26.06
C ALA A 345 -4.78 -17.43 26.34
N PRO A 346 -6.07 -17.25 26.01
CA PRO A 346 -7.01 -18.35 26.15
C PRO A 346 -6.79 -19.32 24.98
N LEU A 347 -6.54 -20.58 25.34
CA LEU A 347 -6.88 -21.74 24.52
C LEU A 347 -8.40 -21.70 24.25
N PHE A 348 -8.83 -20.95 23.23
CA PHE A 348 -10.16 -21.11 22.63
C PHE A 348 -10.03 -21.99 21.38
N THR A 349 -9.93 -23.29 21.63
CA THR A 349 -10.59 -24.28 20.78
C THR A 349 -12.10 -24.09 20.93
N SER A 350 -12.75 -23.46 19.96
CA SER A 350 -14.20 -23.54 19.83
C SER A 350 -14.54 -24.27 18.54
N HIS A 351 -14.95 -25.51 18.73
CA HIS A 351 -15.76 -26.30 17.81
C HIS A 351 -16.79 -25.43 17.09
N VAL A 352 -16.71 -25.37 15.76
CA VAL A 352 -17.88 -25.08 14.92
C VAL A 352 -18.54 -26.43 14.65
N THR A 353 -19.71 -26.63 15.25
CA THR A 353 -20.60 -27.74 14.97
C THR A 353 -20.96 -27.75 13.48
N LEU A 354 -20.53 -28.81 12.79
CA LEU A 354 -21.10 -29.24 11.53
C LEU A 354 -22.55 -29.67 11.79
N ASP A 355 -23.52 -28.86 11.37
CA ASP A 355 -24.82 -29.39 11.01
C ASP A 355 -24.94 -29.43 9.49
N THR A 356 -25.22 -30.65 9.05
CA THR A 356 -25.02 -31.16 7.71
C THR A 356 -26.40 -31.31 7.08
N VAL A 357 -26.68 -30.58 6.00
CA VAL A 357 -27.68 -31.02 5.01
C VAL A 357 -26.97 -31.14 3.67
N ILE A 358 -26.23 -32.25 3.51
CA ILE A 358 -25.69 -32.70 2.24
C ILE A 358 -26.59 -33.83 1.74
N ARG A 359 -27.29 -33.62 0.62
CA ARG A 359 -27.70 -34.71 -0.28
C ARG A 359 -26.45 -35.17 -1.05
N PRO A 360 -26.12 -36.47 -1.09
CA PRO A 360 -24.88 -36.93 -1.69
C PRO A 360 -25.02 -37.08 -3.21
N LEU A 361 -24.16 -36.39 -3.96
CA LEU A 361 -23.81 -36.80 -5.32
C LEU A 361 -22.57 -37.69 -5.24
N ARG A 362 -22.76 -38.95 -5.67
CA ARG A 362 -21.72 -39.98 -5.81
C ARG A 362 -20.64 -39.51 -6.78
N VAL A 363 -19.37 -39.69 -6.40
CA VAL A 363 -18.25 -39.76 -7.34
C VAL A 363 -17.53 -41.09 -7.14
N SER A 364 -17.35 -41.82 -8.24
CA SER A 364 -16.60 -43.08 -8.36
C SER A 364 -15.09 -42.81 -8.48
N PRO A 365 -14.19 -43.68 -7.99
CA PRO A 365 -12.77 -43.38 -7.88
C PRO A 365 -11.97 -43.75 -9.14
N GLY A 366 -10.87 -43.02 -9.40
CA GLY A 366 -9.90 -43.41 -10.42
C GLY A 366 -8.64 -42.53 -10.51
N ARG A 367 -7.53 -43.09 -10.02
CA ARG A 367 -6.10 -42.92 -10.41
C ARG A 367 -5.29 -41.67 -10.02
N THR A 368 -4.38 -41.89 -9.05
CA THR A 368 -2.90 -41.70 -9.08
C THR A 368 -2.34 -40.91 -10.29
N SER A 369 -1.44 -39.93 -10.19
CA SER A 369 -0.07 -39.98 -9.62
C SER A 369 0.63 -38.60 -9.77
N SER A 370 1.80 -38.50 -9.11
CA SER A 370 2.95 -37.59 -9.33
C SER A 370 2.85 -36.13 -8.89
N ALA A 371 3.65 -35.83 -7.87
CA ALA A 371 4.21 -34.53 -7.53
C ALA A 371 4.87 -33.86 -8.75
N ASN A 372 4.72 -32.54 -8.85
CA ASN A 372 5.71 -31.66 -9.47
C ASN A 372 5.58 -30.23 -8.95
N GLN A 373 6.76 -29.64 -8.76
CA GLN A 373 7.05 -28.28 -8.35
C GLN A 373 6.25 -27.25 -9.18
N MET A 374 5.54 -26.33 -8.53
CA MET A 374 5.03 -25.12 -9.17
C MET A 374 6.07 -24.01 -9.05
N THR A 375 6.86 -23.90 -10.12
CA THR A 375 7.69 -22.74 -10.45
C THR A 375 6.75 -21.60 -10.88
N PHE A 376 6.76 -20.47 -10.18
CA PHE A 376 6.10 -19.24 -10.62
C PHE A 376 6.95 -18.61 -11.73
N ALA A 377 6.53 -18.79 -12.98
CA ALA A 377 7.04 -18.06 -14.13
C ALA A 377 5.86 -17.38 -14.85
N ALA A 378 6.03 -16.10 -15.14
CA ALA A 378 5.30 -15.24 -16.07
C ALA A 378 4.09 -15.87 -16.82
N PHE A 379 2.87 -15.42 -16.49
CA PHE A 379 1.68 -15.73 -17.29
C PHE A 379 1.39 -14.59 -18.28
N GLY A 380 1.81 -14.83 -19.52
CA GLY A 380 1.45 -14.08 -20.71
C GLY A 380 0.02 -14.32 -21.21
N ALA A 381 -0.42 -13.38 -22.04
CA ALA A 381 -1.53 -13.40 -23.00
C ALA A 381 -2.90 -13.91 -22.52
N ALA A 382 -3.85 -12.98 -22.43
CA ALA A 382 -5.27 -13.29 -22.41
C ALA A 382 -5.69 -14.07 -23.68
N PRO A 383 -6.67 -14.99 -23.60
CA PRO A 383 -7.12 -15.73 -24.76
C PRO A 383 -7.85 -14.81 -25.74
N ARG A 384 -7.40 -14.79 -27.00
CA ARG A 384 -8.19 -14.27 -28.12
C ARG A 384 -9.42 -15.16 -28.32
N VAL A 385 -10.61 -14.60 -28.11
CA VAL A 385 -11.85 -15.20 -28.60
C VAL A 385 -12.07 -14.65 -30.01
N VAL A 386 -12.19 -15.56 -30.99
CA VAL A 386 -12.53 -15.30 -32.39
C VAL A 386 -13.99 -14.90 -32.51
#